data_AF-H6BNL9-F1
#
_entry.id   AF-H6BNL9-F1
#
_cell.length_a   1.000
_cell.length_b   1.000
_cell.length_c   1.000
_cell.angle_alpha   90.00
_cell.angle_beta   90.00
_cell.angle_gamma   90.00
#
_symmetry.space_group_name_H-M   'P 1'
#
loop_
_entity.id
_entity.type
_entity.pdbx_description
1 polymer ?
#
loop_
_entity_poly.entity_id
_entity_poly.type
_entity_poly.pdbx_seq_one_letter_code
_entity_poly.pdbx_strand_id
1 'polypeptide(L)'
;MSTVPVKSSHGSSTDDDEAPSSTSAHKSSSPARPRVSVACFMCQKRKIKCDGVYPCENCRRRNWSCRFNAAADGRRTAANRQAMMQQMANTLTQIQHHKDLTAGILAIIREGDTDSTGRLMELIRKTQDLTELDAFVRDEVKSDPAIEKAFHTIDWQATQLGSDGWSQALEDPSRDERDEPESARTRNQKRPADTRTDDRIT
;
A
#
# COMPACT_ATOMS: atom_id res chain seq x y z
N MET A 1 10.70 34.67 -54.92
CA MET A 1 9.29 34.36 -55.26
C MET A 1 8.60 33.99 -53.95
N SER A 2 7.62 34.71 -53.39
CA SER A 2 6.97 35.96 -53.83
C SER A 2 6.32 36.71 -52.64
N THR A 3 6.26 38.04 -52.73
CA THR A 3 5.19 38.97 -52.25
C THR A 3 4.68 38.95 -50.78
N VAL A 4 4.95 40.08 -50.09
CA VAL A 4 4.10 40.82 -49.12
C VAL A 4 2.97 41.60 -49.87
N PRO A 5 2.07 42.45 -49.27
CA PRO A 5 1.69 42.74 -47.87
C PRO A 5 0.13 42.84 -47.61
N VAL A 6 -0.29 43.29 -46.41
CA VAL A 6 -1.63 43.87 -46.13
C VAL A 6 -1.51 44.93 -45.00
N LYS A 7 -2.46 45.87 -44.81
CA LYS A 7 -2.30 47.01 -43.86
C LYS A 7 -3.60 47.61 -43.25
N SER A 8 -3.65 47.73 -41.92
CA SER A 8 -4.53 48.62 -41.09
C SER A 8 -6.07 48.39 -41.22
N SER A 9 -7.02 48.97 -40.45
CA SER A 9 -7.03 50.02 -39.39
C SER A 9 -8.36 50.04 -38.60
N HIS A 10 -8.36 50.59 -37.37
CA HIS A 10 -9.40 51.36 -36.64
C HIS A 10 -10.90 50.95 -36.57
N GLY A 11 -11.55 51.22 -35.42
CA GLY A 11 -12.99 51.53 -35.36
C GLY A 11 -13.70 51.14 -34.06
N SER A 12 -14.03 52.10 -33.19
CA SER A 12 -14.93 51.90 -32.03
C SER A 12 -16.40 52.03 -32.43
N SER A 13 -17.29 51.34 -31.72
CA SER A 13 -18.67 51.79 -31.46
C SER A 13 -19.16 51.24 -30.13
N THR A 14 -19.60 52.15 -29.26
CA THR A 14 -20.42 51.90 -28.07
C THR A 14 -21.85 52.32 -28.40
N ASP A 15 -22.84 51.47 -28.11
CA ASP A 15 -24.24 51.88 -27.99
C ASP A 15 -24.90 51.05 -26.88
N ASP A 16 -25.78 51.71 -26.14
CA ASP A 16 -26.45 51.24 -24.93
C ASP A 16 -27.79 50.52 -25.23
N ASP A 17 -28.58 50.30 -24.17
CA ASP A 17 -30.00 49.93 -24.16
C ASP A 17 -30.41 48.52 -24.64
N GLU A 18 -30.78 47.66 -23.68
CA GLU A 18 -32.20 47.48 -23.34
C GLU A 18 -32.33 46.49 -22.18
N ALA A 19 -32.97 46.92 -21.08
CA ALA A 19 -33.27 46.05 -19.95
C ALA A 19 -34.79 45.92 -19.79
N PRO A 20 -35.32 44.69 -19.69
CA PRO A 20 -36.51 44.46 -18.90
C PRO A 20 -36.15 43.71 -17.61
N SER A 21 -35.90 44.48 -16.55
CA SER A 21 -35.95 43.94 -15.19
C SER A 21 -37.39 43.81 -14.71
N SER A 22 -37.85 42.59 -14.43
CA SER A 22 -38.80 42.36 -13.32
C SER A 22 -39.04 40.87 -13.01
N THR A 23 -38.88 40.53 -11.73
CA THR A 23 -39.62 39.50 -10.96
C THR A 23 -39.75 38.07 -11.56
N SER A 24 -39.27 37.00 -10.93
CA SER A 24 -39.16 36.77 -9.48
C SER A 24 -37.97 35.89 -9.11
N ALA A 25 -36.97 36.48 -8.45
CA ALA A 25 -35.86 35.74 -7.87
C ALA A 25 -36.29 35.04 -6.57
N HIS A 26 -36.93 33.87 -6.69
CA HIS A 26 -37.10 32.94 -5.57
C HIS A 26 -35.73 32.38 -5.16
N LYS A 27 -34.98 33.13 -4.36
CA LYS A 27 -33.76 32.68 -3.68
C LYS A 27 -34.12 31.67 -2.58
N SER A 28 -34.51 30.47 -2.97
CA SER A 28 -34.56 29.32 -2.07
C SER A 28 -33.12 28.88 -1.78
N SER A 29 -32.51 29.53 -0.77
CA SER A 29 -31.22 29.14 -0.20
C SER A 29 -31.31 27.84 0.60
N SER A 30 -31.77 26.77 -0.07
CA SER A 30 -31.61 25.41 0.44
C SER A 30 -30.11 25.09 0.50
N PRO A 31 -29.59 24.54 1.61
CA PRO A 31 -28.19 24.15 1.69
C PRO A 31 -27.90 23.14 0.58
N ALA A 32 -26.97 23.50 -0.30
CA ALA A 32 -26.59 22.68 -1.44
C ALA A 32 -26.06 21.33 -0.91
N ARG A 33 -26.87 20.27 -1.04
CA ARG A 33 -26.54 18.96 -0.50
C ARG A 33 -25.15 18.53 -1.03
N PRO A 34 -24.27 17.99 -0.17
CA PRO A 34 -22.92 17.64 -0.57
C PRO A 34 -22.95 16.72 -1.80
N ARG A 35 -22.11 17.02 -2.79
CA ARG A 35 -22.02 16.22 -4.02
C ARG A 35 -21.45 14.85 -3.66
N VAL A 36 -22.30 13.83 -3.72
CA VAL A 36 -21.94 12.44 -3.47
C VAL A 36 -20.92 11.97 -4.53
N SER A 37 -19.68 11.72 -4.11
CA SER A 37 -18.62 11.24 -5.02
C SER A 37 -18.93 9.84 -5.55
N VAL A 38 -19.38 8.93 -4.68
CA VAL A 38 -19.65 7.53 -4.99
C VAL A 38 -21.09 7.16 -4.60
N ALA A 39 -21.91 6.80 -5.58
CA ALA A 39 -23.21 6.17 -5.32
C ALA A 39 -23.01 4.72 -4.84
N CYS A 40 -23.86 4.22 -3.95
CA CYS A 40 -23.82 2.80 -3.56
C CYS A 40 -24.15 1.86 -4.75
N PHE A 41 -23.67 0.62 -4.68
CA PHE A 41 -23.79 -0.40 -5.73
C PHE A 41 -25.22 -0.56 -6.29
N MET A 42 -26.23 -0.59 -5.42
CA MET A 42 -27.63 -0.77 -5.84
C MET A 42 -28.21 0.47 -6.54
N CYS A 43 -27.79 1.68 -6.14
CA CYS A 43 -28.16 2.91 -6.84
C CYS A 43 -27.44 3.05 -8.18
N GLN A 44 -26.16 2.64 -8.26
CA GLN A 44 -25.41 2.55 -9.52
C GLN A 44 -26.08 1.58 -10.50
N LYS A 45 -26.33 0.33 -10.07
CA LYS A 45 -26.94 -0.73 -10.90
C LYS A 45 -28.31 -0.34 -11.44
N ARG A 46 -29.10 0.43 -10.68
CA ARG A 46 -30.41 0.94 -11.12
C ARG A 46 -30.40 2.35 -11.71
N LYS A 47 -29.23 2.97 -11.88
CA LYS A 47 -29.06 4.33 -12.45
C LYS A 47 -29.94 5.39 -11.77
N ILE A 48 -30.08 5.32 -10.44
CA ILE A 48 -30.85 6.28 -9.64
C ILE A 48 -29.95 7.14 -8.74
N LYS A 49 -30.42 8.33 -8.37
CA LYS A 49 -29.73 9.23 -7.45
C LYS A 49 -29.49 8.56 -6.09
N CYS A 50 -28.24 8.59 -5.64
CA CYS A 50 -27.83 8.16 -4.30
C CYS A 50 -27.60 9.40 -3.43
N ASP A 51 -28.05 9.33 -2.18
CA ASP A 51 -27.89 10.34 -1.13
C ASP A 51 -26.53 10.25 -0.41
N GLY A 52 -25.81 9.14 -0.58
CA GLY A 52 -24.40 9.00 -0.18
C GLY A 52 -24.16 8.63 1.28
N VAL A 53 -25.20 8.64 2.11
CA VAL A 53 -25.19 8.16 3.50
C VAL A 53 -25.37 6.64 3.51
N TYR A 54 -24.87 5.95 4.54
CA TYR A 54 -25.11 4.52 4.76
C TYR A 54 -26.08 4.31 5.96
N PRO A 55 -27.13 3.49 5.83
CA PRO A 55 -27.70 2.98 4.58
C PRO A 55 -28.42 4.09 3.81
N CYS A 56 -28.27 4.13 2.49
CA CYS A 56 -28.82 5.22 1.69
C CYS A 56 -30.36 5.13 1.61
N GLU A 57 -31.04 6.27 1.51
CA GLU A 57 -32.51 6.40 1.54
C GLU A 57 -33.21 5.43 0.58
N ASN A 58 -32.70 5.32 -0.64
CA ASN A 58 -33.26 4.45 -1.66
C ASN A 58 -33.07 2.95 -1.37
N CYS A 59 -32.00 2.57 -0.66
CA CYS A 59 -31.81 1.19 -0.20
C CYS A 59 -32.64 0.91 1.05
N ARG A 60 -32.70 1.85 2.00
CA ARG A 60 -33.51 1.72 3.23
C ARG A 60 -34.99 1.52 2.90
N ARG A 61 -35.59 2.42 2.12
CA ARG A 61 -37.02 2.37 1.74
C ARG A 61 -37.43 1.11 0.96
N ARG A 62 -36.50 0.52 0.21
CA ARG A 62 -36.77 -0.65 -0.66
C ARG A 62 -36.13 -1.95 -0.17
N ASN A 63 -35.60 -1.94 1.06
CA ASN A 63 -34.88 -3.02 1.72
C ASN A 63 -33.82 -3.70 0.83
N TRP A 64 -32.95 -2.89 0.21
CA TRP A 64 -31.84 -3.37 -0.63
C TRP A 64 -30.52 -3.39 0.14
N SER A 65 -29.66 -4.36 -0.20
CA SER A 65 -28.27 -4.44 0.28
C SER A 65 -27.47 -3.19 -0.15
N CYS A 66 -27.41 -2.19 0.73
CA CYS A 66 -26.61 -0.99 0.53
C CYS A 66 -25.13 -1.38 0.70
N ARG A 67 -24.30 -1.12 -0.32
CA ARG A 67 -22.85 -1.30 -0.25
C ARG A 67 -22.18 -0.17 -1.01
N PHE A 68 -21.25 0.53 -0.36
CA PHE A 68 -20.37 1.50 -1.02
C PHE A 68 -19.03 0.82 -1.29
N ASN A 69 -18.52 0.94 -2.51
CA ASN A 69 -17.17 0.48 -2.84
C ASN A 69 -16.27 1.71 -2.99
N ALA A 70 -15.48 2.00 -1.95
CA ALA A 70 -14.55 3.13 -1.93
C ALA A 70 -13.37 2.95 -2.92
N ALA A 71 -13.06 1.71 -3.31
CA ALA A 71 -12.06 1.40 -4.33
C ALA A 71 -12.61 1.50 -5.77
N ALA A 72 -13.93 1.53 -5.95
CA ALA A 72 -14.56 1.78 -7.25
C ALA A 72 -14.66 3.28 -7.62
N ASP A 73 -14.18 4.19 -6.76
CA ASP A 73 -14.03 5.59 -7.16
C ASP A 73 -12.84 5.75 -8.11
N GLY A 74 -13.05 5.40 -9.39
CA GLY A 74 -12.07 5.57 -10.45
C GLY A 74 -11.61 7.03 -10.68
N ARG A 75 -12.21 8.01 -9.98
CA ARG A 75 -11.72 9.38 -9.91
C ARG A 75 -10.54 9.57 -8.95
N ARG A 76 -10.14 8.54 -8.18
CA ARG A 76 -8.76 8.41 -7.66
C ARG A 76 -7.82 7.98 -8.79
N THR A 77 -7.86 8.82 -9.82
CA THR A 77 -7.00 9.12 -10.97
C THR A 77 -5.98 8.10 -11.44
N ALA A 78 -5.82 8.04 -12.77
CA ALA A 78 -4.63 7.49 -13.40
C ALA A 78 -3.33 8.04 -12.77
N ALA A 79 -3.31 9.32 -12.36
CA ALA A 79 -2.20 9.93 -11.62
C ALA A 79 -1.85 9.20 -10.31
N ASN A 80 -2.80 8.75 -9.49
CA ASN A 80 -2.49 7.99 -8.27
C ASN A 80 -1.92 6.60 -8.60
N ARG A 81 -2.44 5.94 -9.63
CA ARG A 81 -1.88 4.65 -10.11
C ARG A 81 -0.49 4.81 -10.73
N GLN A 82 -0.25 5.90 -11.45
CA GLN A 82 1.04 6.24 -12.03
C GLN A 82 2.05 6.61 -10.94
N ALA A 83 1.65 7.37 -9.92
CA ALA A 83 2.49 7.67 -8.77
C ALA A 83 2.87 6.39 -7.99
N MET A 84 1.91 5.49 -7.75
CA MET A 84 2.18 4.19 -7.11
C MET A 84 3.11 3.31 -7.97
N MET A 85 2.89 3.26 -9.28
CA MET A 85 3.77 2.52 -10.22
C MET A 85 5.18 3.11 -10.26
N GLN A 86 5.31 4.45 -10.22
CA GLN A 86 6.61 5.13 -10.15
C GLN A 86 7.32 4.87 -8.81
N GLN A 87 6.59 4.90 -7.70
CA GLN A 87 7.15 4.52 -6.39
C GLN A 87 7.65 3.08 -6.40
N MET A 88 6.86 2.14 -6.96
CA MET A 88 7.28 0.75 -7.09
C MET A 88 8.54 0.61 -7.97
N ALA A 89 8.59 1.29 -9.12
CA ALA A 89 9.77 1.32 -9.98
C ALA A 89 11.01 1.85 -9.24
N ASN A 90 10.88 2.95 -8.50
CA ASN A 90 11.96 3.53 -7.70
C ASN A 90 12.43 2.58 -6.58
N THR A 91 11.52 1.86 -5.91
CA THR A 91 11.91 0.86 -4.90
C THR A 91 12.64 -0.33 -5.53
N LEU A 92 12.26 -0.76 -6.73
CA LEU A 92 12.95 -1.84 -7.44
C LEU A 92 14.36 -1.41 -7.88
N THR A 93 14.55 -0.19 -8.38
CA THR A 93 15.89 0.32 -8.71
C THR A 93 16.76 0.49 -7.46
N GLN A 94 16.19 0.93 -6.33
CA GLN A 94 16.90 0.99 -5.06
C GLN A 94 17.34 -0.39 -4.55
N ILE A 95 16.47 -1.40 -4.63
CA ILE A 95 16.81 -2.79 -4.25
C ILE A 95 17.91 -3.34 -5.16
N GLN A 96 17.84 -3.10 -6.48
CA GLN A 96 18.87 -3.56 -7.40
C GLN A 96 20.23 -2.89 -7.10
N HIS A 97 20.23 -1.58 -6.88
CA HIS A 97 21.41 -0.83 -6.52
C HIS A 97 22.12 -1.37 -5.26
N HIS A 98 21.37 -1.68 -4.20
CA HIS A 98 21.93 -2.27 -2.98
C HIS A 98 22.48 -3.68 -3.21
N LYS A 99 21.83 -4.49 -4.07
CA LYS A 99 22.37 -5.81 -4.49
C LYS A 99 23.67 -5.66 -5.25
N ASP A 100 23.74 -4.74 -6.21
CA ASP A 100 24.95 -4.51 -7.00
C ASP A 100 26.11 -4.04 -6.11
N LEU A 101 25.85 -3.11 -5.17
CA LEU A 101 26.87 -2.67 -4.20
C LEU A 101 27.39 -3.83 -3.33
N THR A 102 26.49 -4.63 -2.76
CA THR A 102 26.88 -5.76 -1.88
C THR A 102 27.55 -6.90 -2.64
N ALA A 103 27.14 -7.17 -3.89
CA ALA A 103 27.82 -8.11 -4.77
C ALA A 103 29.23 -7.62 -5.14
N GLY A 104 29.39 -6.34 -5.48
CA GLY A 104 30.68 -5.77 -5.85
C GLY A 104 31.68 -5.77 -4.69
N ILE A 105 31.24 -5.40 -3.47
CA ILE A 105 32.06 -5.52 -2.25
C ILE A 105 32.54 -6.97 -2.06
N LEU A 106 31.64 -7.95 -2.19
CA LEU A 106 31.99 -9.37 -2.05
C LEU A 106 32.94 -9.85 -3.16
N ALA A 107 32.75 -9.39 -4.41
CA ALA A 107 33.60 -9.75 -5.54
C ALA A 107 35.04 -9.22 -5.36
N ILE A 108 35.20 -7.96 -4.97
CA ILE A 108 36.50 -7.34 -4.70
C ILE A 108 37.22 -8.07 -3.56
N ILE A 109 36.53 -8.40 -2.47
CA ILE A 109 37.13 -9.14 -1.33
C ILE A 109 37.57 -10.56 -1.71
N ARG A 110 36.92 -11.19 -2.70
CA ARG A 110 37.20 -12.58 -3.10
C ARG A 110 38.30 -12.72 -4.14
N GLU A 111 38.34 -11.81 -5.11
CA GLU A 111 39.16 -11.94 -6.32
C GLU A 111 40.06 -10.73 -6.59
N GLY A 112 39.77 -9.58 -5.96
CA GLY A 112 40.56 -8.36 -6.14
C GLY A 112 41.93 -8.45 -5.50
N ASP A 113 42.88 -7.68 -6.03
CA ASP A 113 44.24 -7.66 -5.51
C ASP A 113 44.32 -7.02 -4.10
N THR A 114 45.52 -7.07 -3.50
CA THR A 114 45.76 -6.54 -2.16
C THR A 114 45.58 -5.02 -2.03
N ASP A 115 45.78 -4.27 -3.12
CA ASP A 115 45.65 -2.81 -3.14
C ASP A 115 44.18 -2.40 -3.31
N SER A 116 43.45 -2.99 -4.25
CA SER A 116 42.00 -2.77 -4.43
C SER A 116 41.21 -3.22 -3.20
N THR A 117 41.55 -4.37 -2.60
CA THR A 117 40.98 -4.80 -1.31
C THR A 117 41.38 -3.86 -0.17
N GLY A 118 42.60 -3.35 -0.15
CA GLY A 118 43.07 -2.37 0.83
C GLY A 118 42.30 -1.04 0.74
N ARG A 119 42.17 -0.49 -0.48
CA ARG A 119 41.38 0.72 -0.80
C ARG A 119 39.92 0.55 -0.40
N LEU A 120 39.32 -0.61 -0.71
CA LEU A 120 37.95 -0.94 -0.31
C LEU A 120 37.77 -0.89 1.22
N MET A 121 38.65 -1.56 1.97
CA MET A 121 38.55 -1.62 3.43
C MET A 121 38.78 -0.26 4.09
N GLU A 122 39.64 0.58 3.52
CA GLU A 122 39.87 1.95 3.99
C GLU A 122 38.65 2.86 3.71
N LEU A 123 38.02 2.74 2.54
CA LEU A 123 36.76 3.42 2.23
C LEU A 123 35.65 2.97 3.19
N ILE A 124 35.43 1.67 3.38
CA ILE A 124 34.42 1.13 4.31
C ILE A 124 34.58 1.70 5.72
N ARG A 125 35.83 1.82 6.23
CA ARG A 125 36.12 2.38 7.56
C ARG A 125 35.85 3.89 7.67
N LYS A 126 35.92 4.62 6.56
CA LYS A 126 35.70 6.08 6.49
C LYS A 126 34.30 6.47 6.01
N THR A 127 33.49 5.50 5.58
CA THR A 127 32.18 5.71 4.96
C THR A 127 31.22 6.42 5.92
N GLN A 128 30.83 7.64 5.57
CA GLN A 128 29.71 8.38 6.19
C GLN A 128 28.48 8.41 5.26
N ASP A 129 28.73 8.46 3.95
CA ASP A 129 27.75 8.27 2.88
C ASP A 129 28.26 7.20 1.92
N LEU A 130 27.34 6.42 1.33
CA LEU A 130 27.67 5.30 0.46
C LEU A 130 28.12 5.73 -0.94
N THR A 131 27.87 6.96 -1.38
CA THR A 131 28.12 7.41 -2.76
C THR A 131 29.58 7.21 -3.21
N GLU A 132 30.56 7.52 -2.35
CA GLU A 132 31.98 7.34 -2.69
C GLU A 132 32.37 5.85 -2.76
N LEU A 133 31.90 5.05 -1.80
CA LEU A 133 32.11 3.60 -1.75
C LEU A 133 31.49 2.89 -2.97
N ASP A 134 30.28 3.30 -3.35
CA ASP A 134 29.54 2.77 -4.49
C ASP A 134 30.12 3.20 -5.84
N ALA A 135 30.62 4.43 -5.96
CA ALA A 135 31.40 4.85 -7.12
C ALA A 135 32.66 3.99 -7.28
N PHE A 136 33.43 3.80 -6.21
CA PHE A 136 34.63 2.96 -6.19
C PHE A 136 34.31 1.50 -6.56
N VAL A 137 33.33 0.88 -5.90
CA VAL A 137 32.97 -0.54 -6.14
C VAL A 137 32.58 -0.77 -7.59
N ARG A 138 31.79 0.14 -8.21
CA ARG A 138 31.42 0.02 -9.63
C ARG A 138 32.57 0.24 -10.60
N ASP A 139 33.55 1.06 -10.25
CA ASP A 139 34.71 1.33 -11.11
C ASP A 139 35.69 0.14 -11.09
N GLU A 140 35.93 -0.40 -9.90
CA GLU A 140 36.78 -1.57 -9.68
C GLU A 140 36.19 -2.83 -10.34
N VAL A 141 34.88 -3.08 -10.19
CA VAL A 141 34.14 -4.18 -10.87
C VAL A 141 34.19 -4.08 -12.40
N LYS A 142 34.32 -2.87 -12.98
CA LYS A 142 34.45 -2.68 -14.44
C LYS A 142 35.89 -2.75 -14.94
N SER A 143 36.86 -2.47 -14.07
CA SER A 143 38.27 -2.34 -14.43
C SER A 143 39.00 -3.68 -14.37
N ASP A 144 38.60 -4.56 -13.45
CA ASP A 144 39.17 -5.89 -13.28
C ASP A 144 38.21 -6.99 -13.79
N PRO A 145 38.57 -7.75 -14.84
CA PRO A 145 37.71 -8.80 -15.41
C PRO A 145 37.55 -10.03 -14.50
N ALA A 146 38.45 -10.24 -13.54
CA ALA A 146 38.32 -11.30 -12.55
C ALA A 146 37.25 -10.91 -11.51
N ILE A 147 37.27 -9.66 -11.05
CA ILE A 147 36.22 -9.09 -10.18
C ILE A 147 34.87 -9.04 -10.93
N GLU A 148 34.83 -8.59 -12.19
CA GLU A 148 33.61 -8.58 -13.03
C GLU A 148 32.97 -9.98 -13.13
N LYS A 149 33.80 -10.99 -13.39
CA LYS A 149 33.37 -12.39 -13.45
C LYS A 149 32.87 -12.88 -12.09
N ALA A 150 33.58 -12.58 -10.99
CA ALA A 150 33.17 -12.94 -9.65
C ALA A 150 31.81 -12.31 -9.29
N PHE A 151 31.63 -11.02 -9.58
CA PHE A 151 30.39 -10.27 -9.41
C PHE A 151 29.19 -10.94 -10.07
N HIS A 152 29.30 -11.33 -11.34
CA HIS A 152 28.22 -11.99 -12.07
C HIS A 152 27.91 -13.43 -11.62
N THR A 153 28.80 -14.08 -10.87
CA THR A 153 28.56 -15.43 -10.31
C THR A 153 27.83 -15.44 -8.96
N ILE A 154 27.50 -14.28 -8.39
CA ILE A 154 26.83 -14.18 -7.09
C ILE A 154 25.34 -14.53 -7.22
N ASP A 155 24.97 -15.70 -6.73
CA ASP A 155 23.59 -16.18 -6.72
C ASP A 155 22.76 -15.49 -5.63
N TRP A 156 21.94 -14.52 -6.06
CA TRP A 156 20.97 -13.83 -5.22
C TRP A 156 19.69 -14.64 -4.97
N GLN A 157 19.35 -15.63 -5.81
CA GLN A 157 18.13 -16.44 -5.66
C GLN A 157 18.25 -17.43 -4.50
N ALA A 158 19.45 -17.96 -4.24
CA ALA A 158 19.73 -18.79 -3.06
C ALA A 158 19.30 -18.15 -1.73
N THR A 159 19.38 -16.81 -1.62
CA THR A 159 18.96 -16.07 -0.41
C THR A 159 17.44 -15.90 -0.27
N GLN A 160 16.66 -16.09 -1.34
CA GLN A 160 15.20 -15.88 -1.31
C GLN A 160 14.44 -17.06 -0.68
N LEU A 161 14.96 -18.29 -0.77
CA LEU A 161 14.29 -19.49 -0.21
C LEU A 161 14.22 -19.49 1.34
N GLY A 162 14.84 -18.51 2.01
CA GLY A 162 14.74 -18.30 3.45
C GLY A 162 13.64 -17.30 3.90
N SER A 163 13.02 -16.53 2.99
CA SER A 163 12.02 -15.53 3.40
C SER A 163 10.66 -16.12 3.79
N ASP A 164 10.34 -17.30 3.27
CA ASP A 164 9.04 -17.95 3.47
C ASP A 164 8.85 -18.38 4.94
N GLY A 165 9.95 -18.71 5.63
CA GLY A 165 9.94 -19.10 7.05
C GLY A 165 9.55 -17.97 8.03
N TRP A 166 9.75 -16.71 7.67
CA TRP A 166 9.33 -15.57 8.51
C TRP A 166 7.89 -15.13 8.23
N SER A 167 7.35 -15.47 7.06
CA SER A 167 5.99 -15.10 6.66
C SER A 167 4.94 -16.01 7.34
N GLN A 168 5.23 -17.31 7.48
CA GLN A 168 4.34 -18.26 8.16
C GLN A 168 4.21 -18.06 9.68
N ALA A 169 5.16 -17.37 10.31
CA ALA A 169 5.17 -17.17 11.77
C ALA A 169 4.11 -16.17 12.30
N LEU A 170 3.38 -15.48 11.40
CA LEU A 170 2.41 -14.43 11.72
C LEU A 170 0.93 -14.84 11.52
N GLU A 171 0.66 -16.09 11.11
CA GLU A 171 -0.69 -16.58 10.80
C GLU A 171 -1.13 -17.79 11.67
N ASP A 172 -1.25 -17.61 13.00
CA ASP A 172 -2.31 -18.28 13.79
C ASP A 172 -2.61 -17.61 15.14
N PRO A 173 -3.56 -16.66 15.22
CA PRO A 173 -4.15 -16.17 16.47
C PRO A 173 -5.48 -16.89 16.82
N SER A 174 -5.72 -18.07 16.26
CA SER A 174 -7.01 -18.79 16.27
C SER A 174 -6.92 -20.22 16.80
N ARG A 175 -5.87 -20.56 17.54
CA ARG A 175 -5.83 -21.79 18.33
C ARG A 175 -6.69 -21.65 19.58
N ASP A 176 -7.95 -22.06 19.44
CA ASP A 176 -8.97 -22.08 20.48
C ASP A 176 -8.51 -22.98 21.64
N GLU A 177 -8.06 -22.38 22.75
CA GLU A 177 -7.56 -23.07 23.95
C GLU A 177 -8.74 -23.65 24.77
N ARG A 178 -9.42 -24.65 24.19
CA ARG A 178 -10.55 -25.39 24.79
C ARG A 178 -10.47 -26.88 24.53
N ASP A 179 -9.45 -27.51 25.11
CA ASP A 179 -9.47 -28.93 25.46
C ASP A 179 -8.70 -29.12 26.78
N GLU A 180 -9.38 -28.87 27.91
CA GLU A 180 -8.87 -29.30 29.22
C GLU A 180 -9.18 -30.80 29.39
N PRO A 181 -8.19 -31.69 29.56
CA PRO A 181 -8.42 -33.12 29.54
C PRO A 181 -9.15 -33.61 30.81
N GLU A 182 -10.32 -34.23 30.65
CA GLU A 182 -11.17 -34.78 31.73
C GLU A 182 -10.52 -35.97 32.47
N SER A 183 -9.47 -35.69 33.24
CA SER A 183 -8.72 -36.67 34.05
C SER A 183 -8.55 -36.23 35.51
N ALA A 184 -8.85 -34.98 35.85
CA ALA A 184 -8.71 -34.41 37.19
C ALA A 184 -9.89 -34.71 38.15
N ARG A 185 -10.60 -35.83 37.99
CA ARG A 185 -11.62 -36.30 38.98
C ARG A 185 -10.98 -37.06 40.15
N THR A 186 -10.05 -36.43 40.85
CA THR A 186 -9.55 -36.93 42.15
C THR A 186 -10.43 -36.42 43.30
N ARG A 187 -11.49 -37.16 43.64
CA ARG A 187 -12.13 -37.03 44.97
C ARG A 187 -12.06 -38.36 45.71
N ASN A 188 -10.93 -38.59 46.35
CA ASN A 188 -10.71 -39.75 47.20
C ASN A 188 -11.24 -39.46 48.63
N GLN A 189 -11.92 -40.44 49.21
CA GLN A 189 -12.23 -40.61 50.65
C GLN A 189 -13.06 -39.55 51.40
N LYS A 190 -14.22 -40.02 51.90
CA LYS A 190 -14.28 -40.39 53.32
C LYS A 190 -15.05 -41.71 53.51
N ARG A 191 -14.59 -42.50 54.50
CA ARG A 191 -15.01 -43.90 54.77
C ARG A 191 -16.34 -44.00 55.54
N PRO A 192 -16.98 -45.20 55.58
CA PRO A 192 -18.29 -45.41 56.19
C PRO A 192 -18.26 -45.83 57.68
N ALA A 193 -19.28 -45.39 58.41
CA ALA A 193 -19.83 -45.83 59.71
C ALA A 193 -20.99 -44.85 60.01
N ASP A 194 -22.15 -45.16 60.60
CA ASP A 194 -22.63 -46.35 61.32
C ASP A 194 -24.11 -46.64 61.01
N THR A 195 -24.57 -47.86 61.29
CA THR A 195 -25.99 -48.23 61.31
C THR A 195 -26.68 -47.77 62.60
N ARG A 196 -27.85 -47.14 62.52
CA ARG A 196 -28.83 -47.18 63.62
C ARG A 196 -30.29 -47.05 63.17
N THR A 197 -31.10 -47.96 63.68
CA THR A 197 -32.57 -48.03 63.63
C THR A 197 -33.22 -46.84 64.36
N ASP A 198 -34.35 -46.33 63.86
CA ASP A 198 -35.69 -46.39 64.53
C ASP A 198 -36.73 -45.48 63.85
N ASP A 199 -37.94 -46.02 63.73
CA ASP A 199 -39.27 -45.41 63.80
C ASP A 199 -39.52 -43.91 63.52
N ARG A 200 -40.48 -43.67 62.60
CA ARG A 200 -41.68 -42.93 63.01
C ARG A 200 -42.95 -43.24 62.21
N ILE A 201 -43.97 -43.66 62.95
CA ILE A 201 -45.39 -43.64 62.64
C ILE A 201 -45.87 -42.20 62.38
N THR A 202 -46.70 -41.99 61.35
CA THR A 202 -48.03 -41.34 61.43
C THR A 202 -48.87 -41.78 60.23
#